data_AF-A0A355SEX5-F1
#
_entry.id   AF-A0A355SEX5-F1
#
_cell.length_a   1.000
_cell.length_b   1.000
_cell.length_c   1.000
_cell.angle_alpha   90.00
_cell.angle_beta   90.00
_cell.angle_gamma   90.00
#
_symmetry.space_group_name_H-M   'P 1'
#
loop_
_entity.id
_entity.type
_entity.pdbx_description
1 polymer ?
#
loop_
_entity_poly.entity_id
_entity_poly.type
_entity_poly.pdbx_seq_one_letter_code
_entity_poly.pdbx_strand_id
1 'polypeptide(L)'
;MSYNGLRSASLVLLVILFLLLANAVKEEPVPVMSNRYEYSIAALTESVNAINSIEYKQHIKTMDKSKQTESIEVHFYYKKPDYLRTETKSSGCTSIDIYTPDGMYEYFPASLTAYYREKWKDSEPISFQLQDKLHDIELSGKYELYKADNLAGESAEIIRSVDEENGCIYEHRIWLVKKEGLSLPAREEYLSDGDVNITYEYEYVSINKNIDDKLFKLRQSDKLKIINAEGIPKAVKNEEEAEKYVKFNLIMPDDIPEGFAVNEITVVPPVKFPSATVTYIKDMDTVYYCQKNVHRYELVLSDEDKVVKSGGKTFAIKKLFNNSISIRWVKNGIEYEFSSPESQIDALIKFVQSVSGVELMIK
;
A
#
# COMPACT_ATOMS: atom_id res chain seq x y z
N MET A 1 -12.11 20.13 -14.93
CA MET A 1 -10.82 19.46 -14.62
C MET A 1 -10.91 18.04 -15.15
N SER A 2 -10.00 17.68 -16.05
CA SER A 2 -10.03 16.41 -16.77
C SER A 2 -9.84 15.23 -15.81
N TYR A 3 -10.51 14.13 -16.13
CA TYR A 3 -10.47 12.82 -15.47
C TYR A 3 -9.04 12.24 -15.30
N ASN A 4 -8.03 12.91 -15.89
CA ASN A 4 -6.62 12.55 -15.87
C ASN A 4 -5.89 12.97 -14.59
N GLY A 5 -6.37 13.98 -13.85
CA GLY A 5 -5.71 14.47 -12.63
C GLY A 5 -5.92 13.60 -11.39
N LEU A 6 -7.03 12.85 -11.32
CA LEU A 6 -7.33 11.95 -10.19
C LEU A 6 -6.52 10.65 -10.24
N ARG A 7 -6.15 10.17 -11.44
CA ARG A 7 -5.34 8.96 -11.60
C ARG A 7 -3.91 9.15 -11.12
N SER A 8 -3.33 10.35 -11.29
CA SER A 8 -1.95 10.64 -10.88
C SER A 8 -1.75 10.52 -9.37
N ALA A 9 -2.72 10.95 -8.57
CA ALA A 9 -2.64 10.87 -7.10
C ALA A 9 -2.73 9.41 -6.60
N SER A 10 -3.62 8.61 -7.17
CA SER A 10 -3.71 7.17 -6.87
C SER A 10 -2.47 6.40 -7.35
N LEU A 11 -1.86 6.82 -8.46
CA LEU A 11 -0.65 6.20 -9.00
C LEU A 11 0.59 6.51 -8.16
N VAL A 12 0.70 7.72 -7.62
CA VAL A 12 1.76 8.10 -6.68
C VAL A 12 1.63 7.30 -5.37
N LEU A 13 0.41 7.07 -4.87
CA LEU A 13 0.19 6.23 -3.70
C LEU A 13 0.55 4.76 -3.94
N LEU A 14 0.24 4.23 -5.13
CA LEU A 14 0.55 2.86 -5.53
C LEU A 14 2.06 2.67 -5.71
N VAL A 15 2.77 3.65 -6.27
CA VAL A 15 4.24 3.64 -6.39
C VAL A 15 4.93 3.72 -5.03
N ILE A 16 4.39 4.48 -4.08
CA ILE A 16 4.91 4.52 -2.69
C ILE A 16 4.69 3.17 -1.99
N LEU A 17 3.53 2.53 -2.19
CA LEU A 17 3.25 1.18 -1.67
C LEU A 17 4.20 0.12 -2.25
N PHE A 18 4.52 0.21 -3.54
CA PHE A 18 5.47 -0.69 -4.21
C PHE A 18 6.92 -0.46 -3.79
N LEU A 19 7.32 0.77 -3.51
CA LEU A 19 8.67 1.09 -2.99
C LEU A 19 8.87 0.61 -1.54
N LEU A 20 7.81 0.56 -0.74
CA LEU A 20 7.85 -0.02 0.61
C LEU A 20 7.94 -1.55 0.60
N LEU A 21 7.35 -2.21 -0.40
CA LEU A 21 7.35 -3.68 -0.52
C LEU A 21 8.59 -4.24 -1.23
N ALA A 22 9.28 -3.45 -2.06
CA ALA A 22 10.44 -3.91 -2.84
C ALA A 22 11.76 -3.99 -2.04
N ASN A 23 11.84 -3.42 -0.83
CA ASN A 23 13.07 -3.40 -0.03
C ASN A 23 13.15 -4.46 1.08
N ALA A 24 12.26 -5.46 1.08
CA ALA A 24 12.34 -6.60 1.98
C ALA A 24 13.26 -7.72 1.40
N VAL A 25 14.51 -7.40 1.08
CA VAL A 25 15.53 -8.42 0.83
C VAL A 25 16.12 -8.84 2.18
N LYS A 26 15.92 -10.11 2.52
CA LYS A 26 16.39 -10.77 3.74
C LYS A 26 17.92 -10.86 3.76
N GLU A 27 18.54 -10.28 4.78
CA GLU A 27 19.77 -10.80 5.39
C GLU A 27 19.52 -10.98 6.89
N GLU A 28 19.91 -12.13 7.45
CA GLU A 28 19.76 -12.43 8.88
C GLU A 28 20.74 -11.56 9.70
N PRO A 29 20.25 -10.73 10.64
CA PRO A 29 21.14 -9.97 11.51
C PRO A 29 21.75 -10.87 12.59
N VAL A 30 23.09 -10.88 12.67
CA VAL A 30 23.82 -11.42 13.82
C VAL A 30 23.73 -10.39 14.96
N PRO A 31 23.18 -10.74 16.14
CA PRO A 31 23.00 -9.76 17.21
C PRO A 31 24.32 -9.47 17.92
N VAL A 32 24.73 -8.19 17.91
CA VAL A 32 25.76 -7.68 18.81
C VAL A 32 25.07 -7.03 20.00
N MET A 33 25.05 -7.72 21.14
CA MET A 33 24.44 -7.22 22.38
C MET A 33 25.22 -6.01 22.95
N SER A 34 24.51 -4.92 23.20
CA SER A 34 24.89 -3.93 24.20
C SER A 34 23.65 -3.38 24.92
N ASN A 35 23.58 -3.67 26.21
CA ASN A 35 22.41 -3.54 27.10
C ASN A 35 21.91 -2.11 27.40
N ARG A 36 22.33 -1.08 26.65
CA ARG A 36 21.76 0.29 26.80
C ARG A 36 20.89 0.71 25.61
N TYR A 37 21.07 0.08 24.45
CA TYR A 37 20.43 0.48 23.20
C TYR A 37 18.98 -0.05 23.07
N GLU A 38 18.67 -1.17 23.73
CA GLU A 38 17.34 -1.80 23.71
C GLU A 38 16.25 -0.99 24.42
N TYR A 39 16.60 -0.14 25.40
CA TYR A 39 15.61 0.53 26.24
C TYR A 39 14.76 1.56 25.48
N SER A 40 15.34 2.34 24.56
CA SER A 40 14.58 3.39 23.85
C SER A 40 13.63 2.80 22.81
N ILE A 41 14.06 1.75 22.09
CA ILE A 41 13.21 1.02 21.14
C ILE A 41 12.13 0.26 21.90
N ALA A 42 12.48 -0.47 22.97
CA ALA A 42 11.48 -1.16 23.81
C ALA A 42 10.47 -0.17 24.41
N ALA A 43 10.92 1.00 24.88
CA ALA A 43 10.04 2.04 25.39
C ALA A 43 9.11 2.61 24.31
N LEU A 44 9.60 2.77 23.07
CA LEU A 44 8.77 3.13 21.92
C LEU A 44 7.75 2.02 21.62
N THR A 45 8.18 0.76 21.57
CA THR A 45 7.31 -0.41 21.37
C THR A 45 6.18 -0.46 22.40
N GLU A 46 6.52 -0.40 23.69
CA GLU A 46 5.54 -0.37 24.78
C GLU A 46 4.59 0.83 24.64
N SER A 47 5.13 2.00 24.29
CA SER A 47 4.35 3.22 24.18
C SER A 47 3.34 3.19 23.03
N VAL A 48 3.77 2.74 21.85
CA VAL A 48 2.90 2.60 20.68
C VAL A 48 1.83 1.54 20.91
N ASN A 49 2.17 0.43 21.56
CA ASN A 49 1.22 -0.64 21.88
C ASN A 49 0.20 -0.24 22.97
N ALA A 50 0.56 0.70 23.85
CA ALA A 50 -0.31 1.24 24.89
C ALA A 50 -1.33 2.28 24.38
N ILE A 51 -1.26 2.70 23.11
CA ILE A 51 -2.20 3.64 22.51
C ILE A 51 -3.51 2.91 22.16
N ASN A 52 -4.60 3.33 22.80
CA ASN A 52 -5.97 2.96 22.46
C ASN A 52 -6.65 4.00 21.58
N SER A 53 -6.26 5.27 21.71
CA SER A 53 -6.70 6.36 20.84
C SER A 53 -5.63 7.44 20.73
N ILE A 54 -5.52 8.08 19.57
CA ILE A 54 -4.58 9.18 19.38
C ILE A 54 -5.06 10.14 18.29
N GLU A 55 -4.86 11.43 18.50
CA GLU A 55 -5.01 12.49 17.52
C GLU A 55 -3.69 13.27 17.45
N TYR A 56 -3.13 13.39 16.25
CA TYR A 56 -1.91 14.15 16.04
C TYR A 56 -1.80 14.64 14.60
N LYS A 57 -1.09 15.76 14.41
CA LYS A 57 -0.70 16.24 13.09
C LYS A 57 0.74 15.92 12.81
N GLN A 58 1.02 15.71 11.54
CA GLN A 58 2.36 15.54 11.01
C GLN A 58 2.59 16.61 9.95
N HIS A 59 3.64 17.41 10.14
CA HIS A 59 4.10 18.38 9.16
C HIS A 59 5.32 17.82 8.45
N ILE A 60 5.16 17.53 7.16
CA ILE A 60 6.19 16.94 6.32
C ILE A 60 6.76 18.03 5.44
N LYS A 61 8.09 18.16 5.43
CA LYS A 61 8.81 19.00 4.49
C LYS A 61 9.74 18.12 3.67
N THR A 62 9.63 18.20 2.36
CA THR A 62 10.57 17.57 1.43
C THR A 62 11.42 18.65 0.80
N MET A 63 12.72 18.40 0.69
CA MET A 63 13.66 19.23 -0.05
C MET A 63 14.14 18.42 -1.25
N ASP A 64 13.86 18.92 -2.45
CA ASP A 64 14.43 18.34 -3.65
C ASP A 64 15.88 18.84 -3.88
N LYS A 65 16.58 18.22 -4.83
CA LYS A 65 17.94 18.65 -5.24
C LYS A 65 17.98 20.09 -5.77
N SER A 66 16.84 20.68 -6.11
CA SER A 66 16.71 22.07 -6.56
C SER A 66 16.41 23.06 -5.43
N LYS A 67 16.36 22.60 -4.18
CA LYS A 67 16.00 23.34 -2.96
C LYS A 67 14.56 23.89 -2.97
N GLN A 68 13.69 23.37 -3.83
CA GLN A 68 12.27 23.60 -3.70
C GLN A 68 11.76 22.80 -2.52
N THR A 69 10.97 23.46 -1.67
CA THR A 69 10.36 22.84 -0.51
C THR A 69 8.89 22.61 -0.80
N GLU A 70 8.46 21.35 -0.79
CA GLU A 70 7.05 21.01 -0.68
C GLU A 70 6.70 20.72 0.77
N SER A 71 5.51 21.16 1.18
CA SER A 71 5.00 20.96 2.53
C SER A 71 3.67 20.23 2.49
N ILE A 72 3.58 19.15 3.26
CA ILE A 72 2.37 18.36 3.40
C ILE A 72 1.98 18.37 4.88
N GLU A 73 0.70 18.57 5.16
CA GLU A 73 0.13 18.41 6.49
C GLU A 73 -0.76 17.17 6.48
N VAL A 74 -0.54 16.26 7.43
CA VAL A 74 -1.38 15.08 7.61
C VAL A 74 -1.97 15.12 9.02
N HIS A 75 -3.28 14.99 9.16
CA HIS A 75 -3.96 14.92 10.45
C HIS A 75 -4.51 13.51 10.67
N PHE A 76 -4.02 12.85 11.72
CA PHE A 76 -4.40 11.49 12.08
C PHE A 76 -5.37 11.47 13.25
N TYR A 77 -6.37 10.62 13.15
CA TYR A 77 -7.25 10.22 14.24
C TYR A 77 -7.33 8.71 14.25
N TYR A 78 -6.91 8.09 15.35
CA TYR A 78 -6.96 6.64 15.50
C TYR A 78 -7.72 6.26 16.77
N LYS A 79 -8.56 5.24 16.66
CA LYS A 79 -9.23 4.59 17.78
C LYS A 79 -9.24 3.08 17.55
N LYS A 80 -8.47 2.38 18.39
CA LYS A 80 -8.33 0.92 18.35
C LYS A 80 -9.69 0.23 18.51
N PRO A 81 -9.95 -0.90 17.82
CA PRO A 81 -9.08 -1.58 16.86
C PRO A 81 -9.29 -1.18 15.39
N ASP A 82 -10.41 -0.54 15.06
CA ASP A 82 -10.92 -0.54 13.68
C ASP A 82 -11.22 0.85 13.09
N TYR A 83 -10.80 1.92 13.75
CA TYR A 83 -11.10 3.28 13.28
C TYR A 83 -9.84 4.08 13.06
N LEU A 84 -9.64 4.52 11.82
CA LEU A 84 -8.58 5.43 11.41
C LEU A 84 -9.17 6.48 10.48
N ARG A 85 -8.85 7.75 10.71
CA ARG A 85 -9.10 8.84 9.79
C ARG A 85 -7.79 9.57 9.53
N THR A 86 -7.50 9.79 8.27
CA THR A 86 -6.33 10.52 7.83
C THR A 86 -6.78 11.66 6.92
N GLU A 87 -6.45 12.90 7.28
CA GLU A 87 -6.68 14.07 6.43
C GLU A 87 -5.36 14.57 5.88
N THR A 88 -5.15 14.43 4.57
CA THR A 88 -3.92 14.87 3.92
C THR A 88 -4.18 16.16 3.16
N LYS A 89 -3.39 17.19 3.45
CA LYS A 89 -3.40 18.47 2.74
C LYS A 89 -2.08 18.67 2.02
N SER A 90 -2.14 18.80 0.70
CA SER A 90 -0.97 19.08 -0.14
C SER A 90 -1.40 19.97 -1.31
N SER A 91 -0.63 21.02 -1.58
CA SER A 91 -0.82 21.89 -2.76
C SER A 91 -2.25 22.42 -2.96
N GLY A 92 -2.94 22.75 -1.86
CA GLY A 92 -4.32 23.24 -1.87
C GLY A 92 -5.40 22.17 -2.09
N CYS A 93 -5.01 20.91 -2.24
CA CYS A 93 -5.91 19.76 -2.29
C CYS A 93 -6.00 19.10 -0.91
N THR A 94 -7.19 18.59 -0.58
CA THR A 94 -7.42 17.77 0.61
C THR A 94 -7.95 16.42 0.18
N SER A 95 -7.40 15.34 0.72
CA SER A 95 -7.99 14.00 0.70
C SER A 95 -8.23 13.53 2.13
N ILE A 96 -9.27 12.73 2.31
CA ILE A 96 -9.69 12.23 3.61
C ILE A 96 -9.94 10.73 3.47
N ASP A 97 -9.11 9.94 4.14
CA ASP A 97 -9.29 8.49 4.23
C ASP A 97 -9.97 8.16 5.56
N ILE A 98 -11.03 7.36 5.51
CA ILE A 98 -11.81 6.95 6.68
C ILE A 98 -11.95 5.44 6.68
N TYR A 99 -11.21 4.77 7.56
CA TYR A 99 -11.30 3.35 7.81
C TYR A 99 -12.28 3.06 8.96
N THR A 100 -13.06 2.00 8.75
CA THR A 100 -14.09 1.51 9.67
C THR A 100 -14.06 -0.03 9.66
N PRO A 101 -14.78 -0.70 10.59
CA PRO A 101 -14.92 -2.17 10.54
C PRO A 101 -15.46 -2.71 9.20
N ASP A 102 -16.31 -1.95 8.52
CA ASP A 102 -16.99 -2.40 7.30
C ASP A 102 -16.13 -2.20 6.02
N GLY A 103 -15.20 -1.25 6.05
CA GLY A 103 -14.48 -0.82 4.86
C GLY A 103 -13.79 0.53 5.03
N MET A 104 -13.36 1.07 3.90
CA MET A 104 -12.66 2.35 3.80
C MET A 104 -13.39 3.28 2.84
N TYR A 105 -13.43 4.58 3.18
CA TYR A 105 -13.78 5.64 2.26
C TYR A 105 -12.56 6.49 1.92
N GLU A 106 -12.26 6.66 0.64
CA GLU A 106 -11.36 7.71 0.13
C GLU A 106 -12.23 8.90 -0.31
N TYR A 107 -12.19 10.02 0.40
CA TYR A 107 -13.04 11.17 0.13
C TYR A 107 -12.24 12.39 -0.35
N PHE A 108 -12.70 12.99 -1.44
CA PHE A 108 -12.15 14.21 -2.04
C PHE A 108 -13.15 15.37 -1.90
N PRO A 109 -13.02 16.23 -0.88
CA PRO A 109 -13.96 17.32 -0.64
C PRO A 109 -14.15 18.27 -1.82
N ALA A 110 -13.09 18.57 -2.57
CA ALA A 110 -13.14 19.51 -3.69
C ALA A 110 -14.06 19.03 -4.83
N SER A 111 -14.15 17.72 -5.05
CA SER A 111 -15.00 17.12 -6.09
C SER A 111 -16.30 16.52 -5.53
N LEU A 112 -16.51 16.59 -4.21
CA LEU A 112 -17.62 15.95 -3.50
C LEU A 112 -17.81 14.48 -3.91
N THR A 113 -16.69 13.76 -4.09
CA THR A 113 -16.68 12.36 -4.50
C THR A 113 -15.97 11.51 -3.46
N ALA A 114 -16.57 10.39 -3.10
CA ALA A 114 -15.97 9.37 -2.24
C ALA A 114 -15.92 8.02 -2.95
N TYR A 115 -14.86 7.27 -2.74
CA TYR A 115 -14.72 5.89 -3.17
C TYR A 115 -14.85 4.97 -1.97
N TYR A 116 -15.79 4.04 -2.01
CA TYR A 116 -15.95 3.04 -0.97
C TYR A 116 -15.23 1.75 -1.38
N ARG A 117 -14.42 1.22 -0.47
CA ARG A 117 -13.73 -0.06 -0.61
C ARG A 117 -14.18 -1.00 0.51
N GLU A 118 -14.74 -2.14 0.12
CA GLU A 118 -15.11 -3.20 1.05
C GLU A 118 -13.84 -3.84 1.66
N LYS A 119 -13.92 -4.24 2.92
CA LYS A 119 -12.89 -5.02 3.63
C LYS A 119 -13.37 -6.47 3.78
N TRP A 120 -12.45 -7.43 3.88
CA TRP A 120 -12.83 -8.78 4.31
C TRP A 120 -13.26 -8.78 5.79
N LYS A 121 -14.27 -9.61 6.12
CA LYS A 121 -14.82 -9.67 7.48
C LYS A 121 -13.83 -10.16 8.54
N ASP A 122 -12.83 -10.92 8.10
CA ASP A 122 -11.76 -11.49 8.91
C ASP A 122 -10.42 -10.77 8.68
N SER A 123 -10.43 -9.57 8.09
CA SER A 123 -9.22 -8.77 7.99
C SER A 123 -8.76 -8.31 9.37
N GLU A 124 -7.44 -8.30 9.55
CA GLU A 124 -6.77 -7.81 10.75
C GLU A 124 -7.25 -6.40 11.15
N PRO A 125 -7.19 -6.06 12.44
CA PRO A 125 -7.39 -4.70 12.93
C PRO A 125 -6.60 -3.66 12.14
N ILE A 126 -7.11 -2.44 12.07
CA ILE A 126 -6.42 -1.35 11.40
C ILE A 126 -5.22 -0.94 12.26
N SER A 127 -4.04 -0.99 11.66
CA SER A 127 -2.85 -0.34 12.18
C SER A 127 -2.84 1.14 11.77
N PHE A 128 -2.24 2.00 12.59
CA PHE A 128 -1.97 3.38 12.23
C PHE A 128 -0.47 3.60 12.02
N GLN A 129 -0.10 4.70 11.35
CA GLN A 129 1.26 4.97 10.87
C GLN A 129 2.39 4.69 11.89
N LEU A 130 2.22 5.02 13.17
CA LEU A 130 3.28 4.76 14.17
C LEU A 130 3.46 3.27 14.48
N GLN A 131 2.40 2.46 14.39
CA GLN A 131 2.50 1.00 14.51
C GLN A 131 3.21 0.39 13.30
N ASP A 132 2.88 0.84 12.09
CA ASP A 132 3.54 0.36 10.87
C ASP A 132 5.03 0.72 10.88
N LYS A 133 5.36 1.97 11.23
CA LYS A 133 6.76 2.42 11.38
C LYS A 133 7.52 1.63 12.44
N LEU A 134 6.88 1.33 13.57
CA LEU A 134 7.49 0.52 14.61
C LEU A 134 7.79 -0.89 14.09
N HIS A 135 6.86 -1.49 13.36
CA HIS A 135 7.07 -2.79 12.74
C HIS A 135 8.27 -2.77 11.79
N ASP A 136 8.41 -1.74 10.96
CA ASP A 136 9.57 -1.58 10.07
C ASP A 136 10.89 -1.43 10.83
N ILE A 137 10.90 -0.65 11.93
CA ILE A 137 12.05 -0.50 12.82
C ILE A 137 12.45 -1.87 13.40
N GLU A 138 11.49 -2.62 13.93
CA GLU A 138 11.71 -3.94 14.54
C GLU A 138 12.19 -4.96 13.50
N LEU A 139 11.59 -4.97 12.31
CA LEU A 139 11.99 -5.85 11.21
C LEU A 139 13.39 -5.54 10.70
N SER A 140 13.76 -4.27 10.62
CA SER A 140 15.09 -3.89 10.12
C SER A 140 16.21 -4.38 11.04
N GLY A 141 16.00 -4.37 12.37
CA GLY A 141 17.05 -4.65 13.35
C GLY A 141 18.23 -3.68 13.31
N LYS A 142 18.15 -2.56 12.56
CA LYS A 142 19.26 -1.64 12.28
C LYS A 142 19.29 -0.40 13.18
N TYR A 143 18.24 -0.15 13.95
CA TYR A 143 18.15 1.07 14.74
C TYR A 143 18.96 0.96 16.04
N GLU A 144 19.72 2.01 16.33
CA GLU A 144 20.50 2.15 17.55
C GLU A 144 20.24 3.50 18.23
N LEU A 145 20.39 3.58 19.56
CA LEU A 145 20.44 4.87 20.26
C LEU A 145 21.71 5.63 19.82
N TYR A 146 21.52 6.80 19.23
CA TYR A 146 22.58 7.66 18.74
C TYR A 146 23.10 8.60 19.83
N LYS A 147 22.22 9.42 20.42
CA LYS A 147 22.54 10.39 21.47
C LYS A 147 21.28 10.88 22.18
N ALA A 148 21.47 11.53 23.32
CA ALA A 148 20.47 12.41 23.91
C ALA A 148 20.62 13.82 23.34
N ASP A 149 19.50 14.52 23.19
CA ASP A 149 19.44 15.88 22.64
C ASP A 149 18.37 16.70 23.38
N ASN A 150 18.30 18.00 23.07
CA ASN A 150 17.22 18.86 23.49
C ASN A 150 16.43 19.34 22.28
N LEU A 151 15.17 18.94 22.17
CA LEU A 151 14.27 19.35 21.10
C LEU A 151 13.23 20.32 21.66
N ALA A 152 13.31 21.59 21.24
CA ALA A 152 12.40 22.66 21.66
C ALA A 152 12.24 22.81 23.20
N GLY A 153 13.32 22.59 23.97
CA GLY A 153 13.32 22.66 25.43
C GLY A 153 13.05 21.32 26.11
N GLU A 154 12.64 20.29 25.38
CA GLU A 154 12.35 18.95 25.91
C GLU A 154 13.54 18.00 25.74
N SER A 155 13.78 17.15 26.73
CA SER A 155 14.77 16.08 26.61
C SER A 155 14.30 15.06 25.59
N ALA A 156 15.16 14.78 24.61
CA ALA A 156 14.90 13.81 23.55
C ALA A 156 15.99 12.74 23.50
N GLU A 157 15.61 11.50 23.23
CA GLU A 157 16.53 10.44 22.82
C GLU A 157 16.46 10.29 21.31
N ILE A 158 17.60 10.16 20.63
CA ILE A 158 17.64 9.97 19.19
C ILE A 158 17.97 8.51 18.90
N ILE A 159 17.09 7.80 18.22
CA ILE A 159 17.43 6.53 17.57
C ILE A 159 17.72 6.77 16.09
N ARG A 160 18.65 6.00 15.51
CA ARG A 160 19.02 6.13 14.10
C ARG A 160 19.25 4.80 13.42
N SER A 161 19.09 4.76 12.11
CA SER A 161 19.64 3.72 11.23
C SER A 161 20.54 4.37 10.17
N VAL A 162 21.60 3.67 9.77
CA VAL A 162 22.52 4.10 8.71
C VAL A 162 22.70 2.95 7.73
N ASP A 163 22.53 3.24 6.45
CA ASP A 163 22.70 2.29 5.35
C ASP A 163 23.59 2.90 4.27
N GLU A 164 24.35 2.06 3.56
CA GLU A 164 25.15 2.47 2.41
C GLU A 164 24.66 1.71 1.17
N GLU A 165 24.27 2.45 0.13
CA GLU A 165 23.81 1.87 -1.13
C GLU A 165 24.35 2.67 -2.31
N ASN A 166 24.97 1.99 -3.28
CA ASN A 166 25.53 2.61 -4.48
C ASN A 166 26.53 3.75 -4.20
N GLY A 167 27.25 3.69 -3.08
CA GLY A 167 28.21 4.70 -2.65
C GLY A 167 27.58 5.96 -2.04
N CYS A 168 26.27 5.96 -1.79
CA CYS A 168 25.56 6.98 -1.02
C CYS A 168 25.25 6.46 0.38
N ILE A 169 25.39 7.33 1.39
CA ILE A 169 25.02 7.05 2.77
C ILE A 169 23.60 7.56 3.01
N TYR A 170 22.70 6.67 3.43
CA TYR A 170 21.35 7.00 3.84
C TYR A 170 21.24 6.89 5.35
N GLU A 171 20.68 7.92 5.99
CA GLU A 171 20.48 7.93 7.44
C GLU A 171 19.04 8.31 7.76
N HIS A 172 18.42 7.60 8.68
CA HIS A 172 17.14 7.98 9.28
C HIS A 172 17.34 8.23 10.77
N ARG A 173 16.91 9.40 11.26
CA ARG A 173 16.98 9.80 12.67
C ARG A 173 15.59 10.06 13.21
N ILE A 174 15.31 9.57 14.41
CA ILE A 174 14.03 9.74 15.10
C ILE A 174 14.28 10.29 16.50
N TRP A 175 13.72 11.47 16.80
CA TRP A 175 13.75 12.07 18.13
C TRP A 175 12.54 11.60 18.92
N LEU A 176 12.79 10.82 19.96
CA LEU A 176 11.80 10.33 20.90
C LEU A 176 11.72 11.27 22.10
N VAL A 177 10.52 11.75 22.40
CA VAL A 177 10.23 12.58 23.57
C VAL A 177 9.16 11.93 24.44
N LYS A 178 9.09 12.33 25.70
CA LYS A 178 8.02 11.88 26.60
C LYS A 178 6.79 12.77 26.45
N LYS A 179 5.68 12.21 25.97
CA LYS A 179 4.35 12.86 25.90
C LYS A 179 3.35 12.05 26.69
N GLU A 180 2.72 12.66 27.70
CA GLU A 180 1.76 12.00 28.61
C GLU A 180 2.28 10.66 29.18
N GLY A 181 3.59 10.55 29.44
CA GLY A 181 4.25 9.35 29.97
C GLY A 181 4.72 8.35 28.92
N LEU A 182 4.36 8.54 27.64
CA LEU A 182 4.72 7.66 26.53
C LEU A 182 5.94 8.20 25.77
N SER A 183 6.81 7.31 25.31
CA SER A 183 7.93 7.59 24.41
C SER A 183 7.43 7.63 22.98
N LEU A 184 7.32 8.81 22.38
CA LEU A 184 6.76 8.97 21.03
C LEU A 184 7.67 9.84 20.14
N PRO A 185 7.66 9.64 18.81
CA PRO A 185 8.40 10.49 17.88
C PRO A 185 7.90 11.94 17.95
N ALA A 186 8.79 12.90 18.16
CA ALA A 186 8.50 14.33 17.97
C ALA A 186 9.01 14.85 16.62
N ARG A 187 10.10 14.27 16.11
CA ARG A 187 10.72 14.64 14.85
C ARG A 187 11.37 13.44 14.18
N GLU A 188 11.37 13.42 12.85
CA GLU A 188 12.17 12.51 12.04
C GLU A 188 12.93 13.27 10.95
N GLU A 189 14.11 12.78 10.59
CA GLU A 189 14.90 13.26 9.47
C GLU A 189 15.42 12.10 8.63
N TYR A 190 15.22 12.19 7.31
CA TYR A 190 15.84 11.31 6.32
C TYR A 190 16.92 12.08 5.59
N LEU A 191 18.14 11.54 5.60
CA LEU A 191 19.33 12.16 5.06
C LEU A 191 19.94 11.32 3.94
N SER A 192 20.58 11.99 2.98
CA SER A 192 21.49 11.39 2.00
C SER A 192 22.80 12.14 2.02
N ASP A 193 23.91 11.42 2.23
CA ASP A 193 25.27 11.97 2.33
C ASP A 193 25.38 13.14 3.33
N GLY A 194 24.56 13.09 4.39
CA GLY A 194 24.50 14.10 5.45
C GLY A 194 23.55 15.27 5.19
N ASP A 195 22.99 15.40 3.99
CA ASP A 195 21.99 16.41 3.66
C ASP A 195 20.58 15.91 4.02
N VAL A 196 19.80 16.73 4.76
CA VAL A 196 18.41 16.42 5.11
C VAL A 196 17.53 16.56 3.87
N ASN A 197 16.88 15.47 3.46
CA ASN A 197 15.95 15.46 2.33
C ASN A 197 14.50 15.57 2.79
N ILE A 198 14.15 14.93 3.91
CA ILE A 198 12.79 14.92 4.43
C ILE A 198 12.83 15.16 5.93
N THR A 199 11.93 16.02 6.41
CA THR A 199 11.68 16.20 7.84
C THR A 199 10.21 15.97 8.14
N TYR A 200 9.94 15.22 9.21
CA TYR A 200 8.63 15.08 9.81
C TYR A 200 8.64 15.74 11.18
N GLU A 201 7.64 16.56 11.48
CA GLU A 201 7.40 17.11 12.82
C GLU A 201 6.03 16.67 13.31
N TYR A 202 5.95 16.21 14.57
CA TYR A 202 4.73 15.68 15.17
C TYR A 202 4.14 16.64 16.19
N GLU A 203 2.85 16.97 16.02
CA GLU A 203 2.05 17.75 16.96
C GLU A 203 0.95 16.87 17.55
N TYR A 204 1.16 16.35 18.77
CA TYR A 204 0.17 15.54 19.47
C TYR A 204 -0.94 16.41 20.06
N VAL A 205 -2.19 16.12 19.68
CA VAL A 205 -3.39 16.83 20.16
C VAL A 205 -3.98 16.10 21.36
N SER A 206 -4.14 14.77 21.25
CA SER A 206 -4.66 13.95 22.34
C SER A 206 -4.13 12.52 22.27
N ILE A 207 -3.87 11.91 23.42
CA ILE A 207 -3.45 10.51 23.53
C ILE A 207 -4.31 9.82 24.59
N ASN A 208 -4.82 8.63 24.29
CA ASN A 208 -5.68 7.84 25.17
C ASN A 208 -6.91 8.60 25.72
N LYS A 209 -7.40 9.58 24.95
CA LYS A 209 -8.61 10.35 25.23
C LYS A 209 -9.73 9.99 24.26
N ASN A 210 -10.96 10.28 24.63
CA ASN A 210 -12.12 10.01 23.77
C ASN A 210 -12.08 10.88 22.51
N ILE A 211 -12.24 10.25 21.34
CA ILE A 211 -12.35 10.90 20.03
C ILE A 211 -13.80 10.75 19.56
N ASP A 212 -14.42 11.82 19.04
CA ASP A 212 -15.82 11.79 18.59
C ASP A 212 -16.01 10.83 17.40
N ASP A 213 -16.88 9.84 17.57
CA ASP A 213 -17.24 8.85 16.55
C ASP A 213 -17.74 9.47 15.23
N LYS A 214 -18.24 10.70 15.26
CA LYS A 214 -18.67 11.42 14.04
C LYS A 214 -17.51 11.70 13.09
N LEU A 215 -16.26 11.73 13.56
CA LEU A 215 -15.09 11.91 12.71
C LEU A 215 -14.87 10.73 11.77
N PHE A 216 -15.25 9.52 12.20
CA PHE A 216 -15.12 8.30 11.42
C PHE A 216 -16.35 8.01 10.53
N LYS A 217 -17.22 9.00 10.35
CA LYS A 217 -18.39 8.91 9.47
C LYS A 217 -18.23 9.87 8.30
N LEU A 218 -18.53 9.38 7.11
CA LEU A 218 -18.63 10.24 5.95
C LEU A 218 -19.83 11.18 6.11
N ARG A 219 -19.59 12.50 6.06
CA ARG A 219 -20.64 13.50 6.19
C ARG A 219 -21.53 13.44 4.95
N GLN A 220 -22.77 13.01 5.15
CA GLN A 220 -23.75 12.89 4.07
C GLN A 220 -24.17 14.28 3.57
N SER A 221 -24.34 14.38 2.25
CA SER A 221 -24.84 15.55 1.54
C SER A 221 -25.49 15.08 0.25
N ASP A 222 -26.59 15.70 -0.17
CA ASP A 222 -27.30 15.32 -1.41
C ASP A 222 -26.43 15.45 -2.66
N LYS A 223 -25.30 16.16 -2.57
CA LYS A 223 -24.33 16.35 -3.66
C LYS A 223 -23.17 15.35 -3.64
N LEU A 224 -23.01 14.59 -2.56
CA LEU A 224 -21.92 13.63 -2.41
C LEU A 224 -22.16 12.42 -3.31
N LYS A 225 -21.22 12.16 -4.22
CA LYS A 225 -21.23 10.95 -5.04
C LYS A 225 -20.36 9.88 -4.38
N ILE A 226 -20.96 8.75 -4.00
CA ILE A 226 -20.23 7.58 -3.52
C ILE A 226 -20.10 6.56 -4.66
N ILE A 227 -18.89 6.18 -4.99
CA ILE A 227 -18.55 5.21 -6.03
C ILE A 227 -18.00 3.96 -5.34
N ASN A 228 -18.57 2.80 -5.63
CA ASN A 228 -17.98 1.54 -5.17
C ASN A 228 -16.73 1.25 -6.00
N ALA A 229 -15.57 1.21 -5.35
CA ALA A 229 -14.30 0.84 -5.94
C ALA A 229 -13.98 -0.64 -5.67
N GLU A 230 -12.86 -1.13 -6.20
CA GLU A 230 -12.34 -2.44 -5.83
C GLU A 230 -12.02 -2.48 -4.34
N GLY A 231 -12.34 -3.61 -3.71
CA GLY A 231 -12.14 -3.81 -2.29
C GLY A 231 -10.67 -3.78 -1.88
N ILE A 232 -10.42 -3.85 -0.58
CA ILE A 232 -9.07 -3.86 -0.04
C ILE A 232 -8.46 -5.26 -0.24
N PRO A 233 -7.34 -5.39 -0.98
CA PRO A 233 -6.70 -6.69 -1.19
C PRO A 233 -6.18 -7.25 0.14
N LYS A 234 -6.26 -8.57 0.28
CA LYS A 234 -5.67 -9.34 1.38
C LYS A 234 -4.68 -10.34 0.81
N ALA A 235 -3.42 -10.26 1.23
CA ALA A 235 -2.43 -11.27 0.91
C ALA A 235 -2.78 -12.60 1.59
N VAL A 236 -2.56 -13.69 0.88
CA VAL A 236 -2.77 -15.06 1.37
C VAL A 236 -1.55 -15.92 1.07
N LYS A 237 -1.38 -17.02 1.81
CA LYS A 237 -0.14 -17.80 1.78
C LYS A 237 -0.01 -18.66 0.53
N ASN A 238 -1.13 -19.10 -0.02
CA ASN A 238 -1.17 -20.04 -1.15
C ASN A 238 -2.54 -20.04 -1.84
N GLU A 239 -2.65 -20.82 -2.91
CA GLU A 239 -3.87 -21.00 -3.70
C GLU A 239 -5.02 -21.57 -2.87
N GLU A 240 -4.79 -22.62 -2.08
CA GLU A 240 -5.82 -23.25 -1.24
C GLU A 240 -6.47 -22.27 -0.26
N GLU A 241 -5.69 -21.31 0.25
CA GLU A 241 -6.20 -20.23 1.08
C GLU A 241 -7.04 -19.25 0.26
N ALA A 242 -6.56 -18.80 -0.91
CA ALA A 242 -7.31 -17.92 -1.79
C ALA A 242 -8.67 -18.51 -2.20
N GLU A 243 -8.71 -19.80 -2.55
CA GLU A 243 -9.91 -20.52 -2.97
C GLU A 243 -11.05 -20.47 -1.93
N LYS A 244 -10.71 -20.43 -0.63
CA LYS A 244 -11.70 -20.27 0.45
C LYS A 244 -12.44 -18.94 0.38
N TYR A 245 -11.76 -17.89 -0.06
CA TYR A 245 -12.35 -16.56 -0.23
C TYR A 245 -13.10 -16.44 -1.56
N VAL A 246 -12.47 -16.89 -2.65
CA VAL A 246 -13.01 -16.65 -3.99
C VAL A 246 -14.08 -17.66 -4.42
N LYS A 247 -14.17 -18.81 -3.73
CA LYS A 247 -15.18 -19.86 -3.92
C LYS A 247 -15.18 -20.47 -5.33
N PHE A 248 -14.01 -20.51 -5.97
CA PHE A 248 -13.72 -21.27 -7.17
C PHE A 248 -12.27 -21.73 -7.12
N ASN A 249 -11.94 -22.80 -7.84
CA ASN A 249 -10.58 -23.29 -7.88
C ASN A 249 -9.72 -22.35 -8.72
N LEU A 250 -8.56 -21.96 -8.19
CA LEU A 250 -7.59 -21.19 -8.94
C LEU A 250 -6.95 -22.09 -9.99
N ILE A 251 -6.83 -21.56 -11.21
CA ILE A 251 -6.05 -22.21 -12.25
C ILE A 251 -4.70 -21.51 -12.29
N MET A 252 -3.61 -22.23 -12.08
CA MET A 252 -2.27 -21.68 -12.24
C MET A 252 -1.69 -22.04 -13.61
N PRO A 253 -0.74 -21.26 -14.14
CA PRO A 253 0.04 -21.66 -15.31
C PRO A 253 0.87 -22.91 -14.98
N ASP A 254 0.73 -23.96 -15.79
CA ASP A 254 1.57 -25.17 -15.71
C ASP A 254 3.00 -24.94 -16.25
N ASP A 255 3.18 -23.89 -17.06
CA ASP A 255 4.43 -23.51 -17.71
C ASP A 255 4.66 -22.01 -17.48
N ILE A 256 5.52 -21.72 -16.50
CA ILE A 256 5.91 -20.35 -16.13
C ILE A 256 7.17 -19.99 -16.91
N PRO A 257 7.18 -18.85 -17.65
CA PRO A 257 8.36 -18.39 -18.38
C PRO A 257 9.62 -18.30 -17.50
N GLU A 258 10.76 -18.66 -18.08
CA GLU A 258 12.04 -18.75 -17.38
C GLU A 258 12.40 -17.45 -16.62
N GLY A 259 12.68 -17.63 -15.32
CA GLY A 259 13.05 -16.57 -14.39
C GLY A 259 11.88 -15.92 -13.64
N PHE A 260 10.63 -16.16 -14.06
CA PHE A 260 9.47 -15.73 -13.28
C PHE A 260 9.17 -16.71 -12.15
N ALA A 261 8.81 -16.18 -11.00
CA ALA A 261 8.29 -16.94 -9.87
C ALA A 261 7.07 -16.24 -9.25
N VAL A 262 6.21 -17.01 -8.59
CA VAL A 262 5.12 -16.43 -7.79
C VAL A 262 5.73 -15.59 -6.67
N ASN A 263 5.38 -14.31 -6.66
CA ASN A 263 5.77 -13.37 -5.61
C ASN A 263 4.71 -13.30 -4.52
N GLU A 264 3.45 -13.13 -4.91
CA GLU A 264 2.34 -12.90 -3.99
C GLU A 264 1.02 -13.40 -4.59
N ILE A 265 0.13 -13.86 -3.72
CA ILE A 265 -1.28 -14.14 -4.04
C ILE A 265 -2.13 -13.24 -3.15
N THR A 266 -3.05 -12.49 -3.75
CA THR A 266 -3.99 -11.63 -3.04
C THR A 266 -5.43 -11.97 -3.41
N VAL A 267 -6.34 -11.77 -2.47
CA VAL A 267 -7.79 -11.86 -2.70
C VAL A 267 -8.45 -10.51 -2.48
N VAL A 268 -9.32 -10.13 -3.40
CA VAL A 268 -9.95 -8.81 -3.44
C VAL A 268 -11.47 -8.98 -3.33
N PRO A 269 -12.16 -8.28 -2.40
CA PRO A 269 -13.62 -8.23 -2.35
C PRO A 269 -14.17 -7.40 -3.54
N PRO A 270 -15.45 -7.51 -3.90
CA PRO A 270 -16.59 -7.72 -3.02
C PRO A 270 -16.86 -9.17 -2.67
N VAL A 271 -17.36 -9.45 -1.46
CA VAL A 271 -17.72 -10.82 -1.00
C VAL A 271 -18.65 -11.54 -1.99
N LYS A 272 -19.43 -10.78 -2.77
CA LYS A 272 -20.33 -11.31 -3.80
C LYS A 272 -19.61 -11.76 -5.09
N PHE A 273 -18.60 -11.01 -5.53
CA PHE A 273 -17.84 -11.28 -6.76
C PHE A 273 -16.34 -11.11 -6.50
N PRO A 274 -15.75 -11.94 -5.64
CA PRO A 274 -14.36 -11.82 -5.27
C PRO A 274 -13.45 -12.20 -6.43
N SER A 275 -12.24 -11.66 -6.41
CA SER A 275 -11.17 -12.03 -7.34
C SER A 275 -9.92 -12.44 -6.58
N ALA A 276 -9.09 -13.25 -7.23
CA ALA A 276 -7.73 -13.51 -6.80
C ALA A 276 -6.77 -12.93 -7.82
N THR A 277 -5.68 -12.33 -7.35
CA THR A 277 -4.58 -11.85 -8.18
C THR A 277 -3.30 -12.54 -7.75
N VAL A 278 -2.63 -13.18 -8.70
CA VAL A 278 -1.30 -13.74 -8.54
C VAL A 278 -0.30 -12.81 -9.24
N THR A 279 0.75 -12.43 -8.53
CA THR A 279 1.83 -11.61 -9.06
C THR A 279 3.04 -12.51 -9.33
N TYR A 280 3.55 -12.49 -10.56
CA TYR A 280 4.79 -13.16 -10.95
C TYR A 280 5.88 -12.11 -11.15
N ILE A 281 7.06 -12.34 -10.58
CA ILE A 281 8.20 -11.41 -10.67
C ILE A 281 9.44 -12.09 -11.25
N LYS A 282 10.20 -11.33 -12.03
CA LYS A 282 11.55 -11.64 -12.51
C LYS A 282 12.37 -10.35 -12.46
N ASP A 283 13.36 -10.26 -11.57
CA ASP A 283 14.09 -9.00 -11.34
C ASP A 283 13.11 -7.83 -11.04
N MET A 284 12.99 -6.85 -11.94
CA MET A 284 12.02 -5.75 -11.86
C MET A 284 10.80 -5.95 -12.78
N ASP A 285 10.77 -7.02 -13.56
CA ASP A 285 9.68 -7.36 -14.47
C ASP A 285 8.54 -8.03 -13.72
N THR A 286 7.31 -7.53 -13.90
CA THR A 286 6.11 -8.05 -13.21
C THR A 286 4.99 -8.41 -14.20
N VAL A 287 4.40 -9.60 -13.99
CA VAL A 287 3.17 -10.05 -14.64
C VAL A 287 2.09 -10.25 -13.57
N TYR A 288 0.92 -9.65 -13.78
CA TYR A 288 -0.24 -9.82 -12.91
C TYR A 288 -1.24 -10.75 -13.56
N TYR A 289 -1.77 -11.68 -12.78
CA TYR A 289 -2.77 -12.64 -13.21
C TYR A 289 -3.99 -12.58 -12.30
N CYS A 290 -5.07 -12.02 -12.81
CA CYS A 290 -6.34 -11.92 -12.10
C CYS A 290 -7.34 -12.99 -12.56
N GLN A 291 -8.00 -13.62 -11.60
CA GLN A 291 -9.12 -14.54 -11.80
C GLN A 291 -10.32 -14.00 -11.06
N LYS A 292 -11.44 -13.80 -11.76
CA LYS A 292 -12.63 -13.18 -11.19
C LYS A 292 -13.89 -13.92 -11.58
N ASN A 293 -14.76 -14.22 -10.62
CA ASN A 293 -16.07 -14.76 -10.93
C ASN A 293 -16.98 -13.65 -11.51
N VAL A 294 -17.29 -13.78 -12.79
CA VAL A 294 -18.12 -12.83 -13.54
C VAL A 294 -19.53 -13.36 -13.80
N HIS A 295 -19.83 -14.60 -13.41
CA HIS A 295 -21.13 -15.27 -13.60
C HIS A 295 -21.72 -15.14 -15.01
N ARG A 296 -20.84 -15.01 -16.01
CA ARG A 296 -21.18 -14.94 -17.43
C ARG A 296 -20.29 -15.90 -18.20
N TYR A 297 -20.80 -16.47 -19.28
CA TYR A 297 -20.05 -17.38 -20.13
C TYR A 297 -19.35 -16.66 -21.29
N GLU A 298 -19.69 -15.40 -21.53
CA GLU A 298 -19.14 -14.59 -22.61
C GLU A 298 -18.33 -13.41 -22.05
N LEU A 299 -17.25 -13.08 -22.74
CA LEU A 299 -16.39 -11.94 -22.44
C LEU A 299 -17.10 -10.64 -22.82
N VAL A 300 -17.15 -9.67 -21.91
CA VAL A 300 -17.64 -8.33 -22.24
C VAL A 300 -16.52 -7.52 -22.89
N LEU A 301 -16.80 -7.08 -24.11
CA LEU A 301 -15.92 -6.31 -24.96
C LEU A 301 -16.23 -4.82 -24.84
N SER A 302 -15.20 -4.00 -24.98
CA SER A 302 -15.23 -2.56 -25.12
C SER A 302 -14.72 -2.16 -26.51
N ASP A 303 -15.07 -0.95 -26.97
CA ASP A 303 -14.67 -0.45 -28.30
C ASP A 303 -13.14 -0.33 -28.47
N GLU A 304 -12.40 -0.31 -27.36
CA GLU A 304 -10.93 -0.26 -27.31
C GLU A 304 -10.26 -1.64 -27.35
N ASP A 305 -11.03 -2.73 -27.25
CA ASP A 305 -10.48 -4.08 -27.23
C ASP A 305 -10.14 -4.55 -28.64
N LYS A 306 -8.89 -4.98 -28.84
CA LYS A 306 -8.52 -5.81 -29.99
C LYS A 306 -8.95 -7.25 -29.72
N VAL A 307 -9.89 -7.74 -30.51
CA VAL A 307 -10.46 -9.09 -30.36
C VAL A 307 -9.67 -10.11 -31.16
N VAL A 308 -9.21 -11.17 -30.50
CA VAL A 308 -8.56 -12.32 -31.14
C VAL A 308 -9.36 -13.59 -30.83
N LYS A 309 -9.63 -14.40 -31.85
CA LYS A 309 -10.28 -15.71 -31.69
C LYS A 309 -9.27 -16.81 -31.96
N SER A 310 -9.03 -17.68 -30.99
CA SER A 310 -8.14 -18.84 -31.14
C SER A 310 -8.64 -20.00 -30.28
N GLY A 311 -8.47 -21.24 -30.75
CA GLY A 311 -8.83 -22.45 -30.00
C GLY A 311 -10.28 -22.47 -29.47
N GLY A 312 -11.22 -21.90 -30.22
CA GLY A 312 -12.64 -21.77 -29.80
C GLY A 312 -12.90 -20.75 -28.69
N LYS A 313 -11.89 -19.99 -28.26
CA LYS A 313 -11.99 -18.93 -27.25
C LYS A 313 -11.92 -17.55 -27.89
N THR A 314 -12.55 -16.57 -27.24
CA THR A 314 -12.44 -15.15 -27.59
C THR A 314 -11.57 -14.47 -26.55
N PHE A 315 -10.52 -13.81 -27.00
CA PHE A 315 -9.60 -13.01 -26.21
C PHE A 315 -9.81 -11.54 -26.53
N ALA A 316 -9.86 -10.69 -25.49
CA ALA A 316 -9.78 -9.24 -25.61
C ALA A 316 -8.38 -8.79 -25.22
N ILE A 317 -7.75 -8.01 -26.07
CA ILE A 317 -6.42 -7.45 -25.84
C ILE A 317 -6.56 -5.94 -25.74
N LYS A 318 -6.09 -5.37 -24.64
CA LYS A 318 -6.23 -3.93 -24.39
C LYS A 318 -4.92 -3.32 -23.90
N LYS A 319 -4.54 -2.20 -24.51
CA LYS A 319 -3.49 -1.33 -23.96
C LYS A 319 -4.03 -0.61 -22.74
N LEU A 320 -3.34 -0.79 -21.62
CA LEU A 320 -3.61 -0.14 -20.36
C LEU A 320 -2.76 1.15 -20.26
N PHE A 321 -2.99 1.90 -19.20
CA PHE A 321 -2.14 3.04 -18.84
C PHE A 321 -0.69 2.57 -18.55
N ASN A 322 0.30 3.47 -18.65
CA ASN A 322 1.73 3.18 -18.46
C ASN A 322 2.32 2.13 -19.42
N ASN A 323 1.92 2.12 -20.69
CA ASN A 323 2.41 1.17 -21.71
C ASN A 323 2.29 -0.29 -21.26
N SER A 324 1.28 -0.62 -20.46
CA SER A 324 0.97 -1.99 -20.09
C SER A 324 -0.06 -2.57 -21.06
N ILE A 325 -0.12 -3.88 -21.16
CA ILE A 325 -1.07 -4.61 -22.00
C ILE A 325 -1.77 -5.67 -21.16
N SER A 326 -3.05 -5.87 -21.42
CA SER A 326 -3.88 -6.91 -20.81
C SER A 326 -4.42 -7.85 -21.87
N ILE A 327 -4.54 -9.13 -21.51
CA ILE A 327 -5.19 -10.17 -22.30
C ILE A 327 -6.24 -10.83 -21.42
N ARG A 328 -7.51 -10.74 -21.82
CA ARG A 328 -8.66 -11.22 -21.06
C ARG A 328 -9.45 -12.27 -21.81
N TRP A 329 -9.95 -13.29 -21.11
CA TRP A 329 -10.92 -14.24 -21.65
C TRP A 329 -11.82 -14.79 -20.54
N VAL A 330 -12.93 -15.42 -20.92
CA VAL A 330 -13.86 -16.06 -19.98
C VAL A 330 -13.91 -17.57 -20.24
N LYS A 331 -13.90 -18.34 -19.15
CA LYS A 331 -14.16 -19.79 -19.17
C LYS A 331 -14.93 -20.17 -17.90
N ASN A 332 -16.04 -20.89 -18.06
CA ASN A 332 -16.85 -21.42 -16.95
C ASN A 332 -17.30 -20.38 -15.92
N GLY A 333 -17.65 -19.16 -16.35
CA GLY A 333 -18.08 -18.10 -15.42
C GLY A 333 -16.94 -17.31 -14.78
N ILE A 334 -15.69 -17.69 -15.02
CA ILE A 334 -14.49 -16.98 -14.53
C ILE A 334 -13.87 -16.19 -15.67
N GLU A 335 -13.61 -14.92 -15.42
CA GLU A 335 -12.77 -14.07 -16.26
C GLU A 335 -11.33 -14.20 -15.78
N TYR A 336 -10.44 -14.42 -16.75
CA TYR A 336 -9.01 -14.52 -16.58
C TYR A 336 -8.40 -13.32 -17.26
N GLU A 337 -7.52 -12.62 -16.56
CA GLU A 337 -6.81 -11.46 -17.08
C GLU A 337 -5.33 -11.57 -16.73
N PHE A 338 -4.49 -11.59 -17.76
CA PHE A 338 -3.06 -11.39 -17.60
C PHE A 338 -2.70 -9.97 -18.00
N SER A 339 -1.87 -9.28 -17.22
CA SER A 339 -1.35 -7.96 -17.58
C SER A 339 0.13 -7.79 -17.24
N SER A 340 0.85 -7.03 -18.07
CA SER A 340 2.27 -6.72 -17.88
C SER A 340 2.63 -5.45 -18.64
N PRO A 341 3.83 -4.86 -18.43
CA PRO A 341 4.42 -3.94 -19.39
C PRO A 341 4.44 -4.53 -20.81
N GLU A 342 4.23 -3.69 -21.84
CA GLU A 342 4.21 -4.10 -23.25
C GLU A 342 5.56 -4.70 -23.70
N SER A 343 6.66 -4.32 -23.05
CA SER A 343 7.99 -4.91 -23.25
C SER A 343 8.06 -6.40 -22.90
N GLN A 344 7.10 -6.93 -22.14
CA GLN A 344 7.05 -8.33 -21.71
C GLN A 344 5.97 -9.15 -22.44
N ILE A 345 5.47 -8.67 -23.58
CA ILE A 345 4.37 -9.32 -24.31
C ILE A 345 4.64 -10.80 -24.64
N ASP A 346 5.88 -11.19 -24.93
CA ASP A 346 6.22 -12.58 -25.21
C ASP A 346 6.07 -13.49 -23.98
N ALA A 347 6.48 -13.01 -22.79
CA ALA A 347 6.26 -13.71 -21.54
C ALA A 347 4.76 -13.78 -21.22
N LEU A 348 4.04 -12.67 -21.41
CA LEU A 348 2.60 -12.59 -21.21
C LEU A 348 1.84 -13.60 -22.07
N ILE A 349 2.20 -13.73 -23.35
CA ILE A 349 1.61 -14.70 -24.26
C ILE A 349 1.83 -16.13 -23.75
N LYS A 350 3.04 -16.48 -23.30
CA LYS A 350 3.33 -17.81 -22.75
C LYS A 350 2.47 -18.12 -21.52
N PHE A 351 2.35 -17.17 -20.59
CA PHE A 351 1.44 -17.30 -19.45
C PHE A 351 -0.01 -17.56 -19.87
N VAL A 352 -0.52 -16.77 -20.83
CA VAL A 352 -1.88 -16.95 -21.36
C VAL A 352 -2.04 -18.32 -22.03
N GLN A 353 -1.06 -18.75 -22.82
CA GLN A 353 -1.10 -20.05 -23.50
C GLN A 353 -1.10 -21.20 -22.50
N SER A 354 -0.29 -21.09 -21.44
CA SER A 354 -0.20 -22.07 -20.35
C SER A 354 -1.55 -22.27 -19.64
N VAL A 355 -2.21 -21.17 -19.24
CA VAL A 355 -3.52 -21.27 -18.54
C VAL A 355 -4.67 -21.60 -19.49
N SER A 356 -4.68 -20.99 -20.68
CA SER A 356 -5.80 -21.16 -21.62
C SER A 356 -5.75 -22.48 -22.40
N GLY A 357 -4.58 -23.12 -22.47
CA GLY A 357 -4.32 -24.31 -23.29
C GLY A 357 -4.46 -24.05 -24.80
N VAL A 358 -4.30 -22.79 -25.23
CA VAL A 358 -4.54 -22.35 -26.61
C VAL A 358 -3.36 -21.55 -27.09
N GLU A 359 -2.82 -21.92 -28.26
CA GLU A 359 -1.81 -21.11 -28.95
C GLU A 359 -2.42 -19.77 -29.36
N LEU A 360 -1.82 -18.70 -28.85
CA LEU A 360 -2.23 -17.32 -29.10
C LEU A 360 -1.14 -16.60 -29.87
N MET A 361 -1.47 -16.10 -31.06
CA MET A 361 -0.59 -15.23 -31.85
C MET A 361 -1.16 -13.82 -31.87
N ILE A 362 -0.44 -12.87 -31.26
CA ILE A 362 -0.78 -11.45 -31.26
C ILE A 362 0.12 -10.78 -32.29
N LYS A 363 -0.46 -10.41 -33.44
CA LYS A 363 0.23 -9.63 -34.48
C LYS A 363 0.32 -8.16 -34.14
#